data_AF-J0P953-F1
#
_entry.id   AF-J0P953-F1
#
_cell.length_a   1.000
_cell.length_b   1.000
_cell.length_c   1.000
_cell.angle_alpha   90.00
_cell.angle_beta   90.00
_cell.angle_gamma   90.00
#
_symmetry.space_group_name_H-M   'P 1'
#
loop_
_entity.id
_entity.type
_entity.pdbx_description
1 polymer ?
#
loop_
_entity_poly.entity_id
_entity_poly.type
_entity_poly.pdbx_seq_one_letter_code
_entity_poly.pdbx_strand_id
1 'polypeptide(L)' 'MDQQATPPSYEAALLELQQILEAIEGQLPLEELNAKSRRAQFLLQYCQQRLRHIEEEQNNIYEED' A
#
# COMPACT_ATOMS: atom_id res chain seq x y z
N MET A 1 16.87 -3.92 -9.95
CA MET A 1 15.43 -4.16 -9.74
C MET A 1 15.15 -3.80 -8.29
N ASP A 2 14.49 -2.67 -8.05
CA ASP A 2 14.16 -2.22 -6.69
C ASP A 2 13.26 -3.25 -6.00
N GLN A 3 13.81 -3.94 -4.99
CA GLN A 3 13.05 -4.87 -4.15
C GLN A 3 12.27 -4.05 -3.11
N GLN A 4 11.04 -3.67 -3.43
CA GLN A 4 10.17 -2.98 -2.49
C GLN A 4 9.76 -3.95 -1.37
N ALA A 5 10.18 -3.66 -0.14
CA ALA A 5 9.91 -4.52 1.01
C ALA A 5 8.42 -4.57 1.34
N THR A 6 7.85 -5.77 1.47
CA THR A 6 6.45 -5.98 1.83
C THR A 6 6.16 -5.42 3.24
N PRO A 7 5.08 -4.66 3.45
CA PRO A 7 4.74 -4.15 4.76
C PRO A 7 4.31 -5.29 5.69
N PRO A 8 4.60 -5.20 7.00
CA PRO A 8 4.26 -6.26 7.96
C PRO A 8 2.75 -6.34 8.25
N SER A 9 2.00 -5.26 8.04
CA SER A 9 0.54 -5.23 8.22
C SER A 9 -0.12 -4.19 7.31
N TYR A 10 -1.45 -4.21 7.26
CA TYR A 10 -2.24 -3.21 6.54
C TYR A 10 -2.05 -1.81 7.15
N GLU A 11 -2.06 -1.71 8.48
CA GLU A 11 -1.85 -0.48 9.23
C GLU A 11 -0.45 0.09 8.99
N ALA A 12 0.57 -0.77 8.94
CA ALA A 12 1.92 -0.36 8.61
C ALA A 12 2.02 0.22 7.19
N ALA A 13 1.33 -0.40 6.22
CA ALA A 13 1.27 0.11 4.86
C ALA A 13 0.56 1.47 4.77
N LEU A 14 -0.53 1.65 5.53
CA LEU A 14 -1.26 2.92 5.59
C LEU A 14 -0.44 4.03 6.26
N LEU A 15 0.25 3.73 7.36
CA LEU A 15 1.12 4.68 8.05
C LEU A 15 2.24 5.16 7.11
N GLU A 16 2.86 4.23 6.38
CA GLU A 16 3.91 4.58 5.42
C GLU A 16 3.36 5.42 4.26
N LEU A 17 2.15 5.15 3.77
CA LEU A 17 1.47 5.99 2.78
C LEU A 17 1.26 7.43 3.29
N GLN A 18 0.85 7.59 4.56
CA GLN A 18 0.68 8.91 5.18
C GLN A 18 2.02 9.66 5.26
N GLN A 19 3.09 8.98 5.70
CA GLN A 19 4.45 9.56 5.74
C GLN A 19 4.95 9.97 4.35
N ILE A 20 4.60 9.22 3.30
CA ILE A 20 4.94 9.58 1.92
C ILE A 20 4.20 10.86 1.51
N LEU A 21 2.91 10.99 1.84
CA LEU A 21 2.13 12.19 1.54
C LEU A 21 2.70 13.42 2.25
N GLU A 22 2.98 13.33 3.55
CA GLU A 22 3.59 14.41 4.33
C GLU A 22 4.96 14.83 3.76
N ALA A 23 5.76 13.86 3.30
CA ALA A 23 7.04 14.17 2.72
C ALA A 23 6.89 14.95 1.40
N ILE A 24 5.88 14.62 0.57
CA ILE A 24 5.64 15.24 -0.75
C ILE A 24 5.35 16.75 -0.65
N GLU A 25 4.80 17.21 0.47
CA GLU A 25 4.44 18.62 0.67
C GLU A 25 5.66 19.55 0.82
N GLY A 26 6.86 19.01 1.11
CA GLY A 26 8.07 19.79 1.44
C GLY A 26 8.95 20.26 0.27
N GLN A 27 8.49 20.22 -0.99
CA GLN A 27 9.30 20.44 -2.21
C GLN A 27 10.43 19.41 -2.40
N LEU A 28 10.08 18.18 -2.78
CA LEU A 28 11.08 17.16 -3.09
C LEU A 28 11.74 17.33 -4.47
N PRO A 29 13.03 16.96 -4.61
CA PRO A 29 13.64 16.78 -5.91
C PRO A 29 12.93 15.67 -6.71
N LEU A 30 12.94 15.79 -8.03
CA LEU A 30 12.22 14.90 -8.96
C LEU A 30 12.59 13.41 -8.78
N GLU A 31 13.84 13.11 -8.42
CA GLU A 31 14.31 11.74 -8.22
C GLU A 31 13.69 11.10 -6.97
N GLU A 32 13.60 11.86 -5.87
CA GLU A 32 12.94 11.42 -4.65
C GLU A 32 11.41 11.34 -4.83
N LEU A 33 10.82 12.23 -5.62
CA LEU A 33 9.40 12.14 -5.99
C LEU A 33 9.10 10.83 -6.76
N ASN A 34 9.95 10.46 -7.71
CA ASN A 34 9.81 9.19 -8.44
C ASN A 34 9.94 7.97 -7.52
N ALA A 35 10.90 7.98 -6.59
CA ALA A 35 11.07 6.91 -5.62
C ALA A 35 9.85 6.79 -4.68
N LYS A 36 9.38 7.90 -4.12
CA LYS A 36 8.18 7.96 -3.26
C LYS A 36 6.92 7.54 -4.00
N SER A 37 6.75 7.97 -5.25
CA SER A 37 5.61 7.57 -6.09
C SER A 37 5.60 6.07 -6.36
N ARG A 38 6.75 5.47 -6.73
CA ARG A 38 6.87 4.01 -6.89
C ARG A 38 6.52 3.27 -5.59
N ARG A 39 6.99 3.76 -4.44
CA ARG A 39 6.67 3.17 -3.14
C ARG A 39 5.17 3.26 -2.82
N ALA A 40 4.56 4.43 -3.03
CA ALA A 40 3.13 4.62 -2.81
C ALA A 40 2.28 3.66 -3.66
N GLN A 41 2.64 3.47 -4.93
CA GLN A 41 1.94 2.52 -5.82
C GLN A 41 1.97 1.09 -5.28
N PHE A 42 3.13 0.64 -4.80
CA PHE A 42 3.28 -0.69 -4.20
C PHE A 42 2.45 -0.86 -2.94
N LEU A 43 2.45 0.13 -2.05
CA LEU A 43 1.65 0.12 -0.82
C LEU A 43 0.15 0.10 -1.12
N LEU A 44 -0.30 0.88 -2.10
CA LEU A 44 -1.69 0.87 -2.55
C LEU A 44 -2.11 -0.50 -3.10
N GLN A 45 -1.27 -1.13 -3.92
CA GLN A 45 -1.53 -2.48 -4.44
C GLN A 45 -1.64 -3.50 -3.31
N TYR A 46 -0.73 -3.45 -2.34
CA TYR A 46 -0.77 -4.30 -1.15
C TYR A 46 -2.08 -4.12 -0.38
N CYS A 47 -2.47 -2.88 -0.08
CA CYS A 47 -3.72 -2.57 0.62
C CYS A 47 -4.95 -3.11 -0.12
N GLN A 48 -5.04 -2.89 -1.43
CA GLN A 48 -6.14 -3.41 -2.25
C GLN A 48 -6.20 -4.94 -2.26
N GLN A 49 -5.05 -5.62 -2.30
CA GLN A 49 -5.01 -7.08 -2.27
C GLN A 49 -5.49 -7.63 -0.92
N ARG A 50 -5.13 -6.97 0.19
CA ARG A 50 -5.62 -7.36 1.52
C ARG A 50 -7.14 -7.21 1.63
N LEU A 51 -7.70 -6.14 1.09
CA LEU A 51 -9.16 -5.92 1.08
C LEU A 51 -9.88 -6.97 0.22
N ARG A 52 -9.38 -7.25 -1.00
CA ARG A 52 -9.93 -8.32 -1.84
C ARG A 52 -9.93 -9.67 -1.16
N HIS A 53 -8.83 -10.02 -0.49
CA HIS A 53 -8.76 -11.28 0.27
C HIS A 53 -9.82 -11.32 1.38
N ILE A 54 -10.07 -10.22 2.08
CA ILE A 54 -11.10 -10.16 3.12
C ILE A 54 -12.51 -10.30 2.52
N GLU A 55 -12.75 -9.72 1.34
CA GLU A 55 -14.02 -9.85 0.60
C GLU A 55 -14.24 -11.27 0.09
N GLU A 56 -13.20 -11.92 -0.46
CA GLU A 56 -13.24 -13.31 -0.92
C GLU A 56 -13.51 -14.28 0.24
N GLU A 57 -12.85 -14.10 1.38
CA GLU A 57 -13.08 -14.90 2.58
C GLU A 57 -14.52 -14.76 3.09
N GLN A 58 -15.08 -13.55 3.05
CA GLN A 58 -16.49 -13.33 3.40
C GLN A 58 -17.44 -14.01 2.42
N ASN A 59 -17.22 -13.89 1.11
CA ASN A 59 -18.08 -14.52 0.11
C ASN A 59 -18.13 -16.04 0.25
N ASN A 60 -16.99 -16.67 0.55
CA ASN A 60 -16.92 -18.12 0.74
C ASN A 60 -17.72 -18.59 1.97
N ILE A 61 -17.84 -17.76 3.01
CA ILE A 61 -18.65 -18.07 4.20
C ILE A 61 -20.16 -18.04 3.88
N TYR A 62 -20.58 -17.21 2.93
CA TYR A 62 -22.00 -17.12 2.54
C TYR A 62 -22.42 -18.15 1.49
N GLU A 63 -21.48 -18.94 0.93
CA GLU A 63 -21.77 -20.02 -0.04
C GLU A 63 -21.92 -21.40 0.64
N GLU A 64 -21.65 -21.52 1.95
CA GLU A 64 -21.82 -22.76 2.74
C GLU A 64 -23.22 -22.95 3.39
N ASP A 65 -24.21 -22.10 3.07
CA ASP A 65 -25.64 -22.26 3.46
C ASP A 65 -26.57 -22.48 2.26
#